data_AF-A0A239EQN7-F1
#
_entry.id   AF-A0A239EQN7-F1
#
_cell.length_a   1.000
_cell.length_b   1.000
_cell.length_c   1.000
_cell.angle_alpha   90.00
_cell.angle_beta   90.00
_cell.angle_gamma   90.00
#
_symmetry.space_group_name_H-M   'P 1'
#
loop_
_entity.id
_entity.type
_entity.pdbx_description
1 polymer ?
#
loop_
_entity_poly.entity_id
_entity_poly.type
_entity_poly.pdbx_seq_one_letter_code
_entity_poly.pdbx_strand_id
1 'polypeptide(L)'
;MFAGEFSPGSVYTLAEARRHLAEAPFDVITMIDVVEHLPDPAGALRWAASLAATGATIVLLTPRYGGRLLAEQKAGYVHFDSDHMYYFTEETLRAVLARGAGQSTASNSSPRRRSPRSPRVD
;
A
#
# COMPACT_ATOMS: atom_id res chain seq x y z
N MET A 1 22.02 9.34 -19.38
CA MET A 1 22.28 8.05 -18.70
C MET A 1 22.84 8.39 -17.33
N PHE A 2 21.96 8.56 -16.33
CA PHE A 2 22.38 8.59 -14.93
C PHE A 2 22.03 7.23 -14.37
N ALA A 3 23.03 6.35 -14.28
CA ALA A 3 22.92 5.15 -13.48
C ALA A 3 23.15 5.58 -12.03
N GLY A 4 22.10 6.11 -11.39
CA GLY A 4 22.09 6.25 -9.95
C GLY A 4 22.06 4.84 -9.36
N GLU A 5 23.13 4.44 -8.69
CA GLU A 5 23.23 3.14 -8.05
C GLU A 5 22.22 3.11 -6.89
N PHE A 6 21.13 2.35 -7.04
CA PHE A 6 20.18 2.13 -5.95
C PHE A 6 20.89 1.39 -4.82
N SER A 7 21.22 2.09 -3.73
CA SER A 7 21.64 1.46 -2.49
C SER A 7 20.40 1.16 -1.62
N PRO A 8 20.15 -0.09 -1.22
CA PRO A 8 19.12 -0.41 -0.24
C PRO A 8 19.25 0.49 1.01
N GLY A 9 18.15 1.10 1.44
CA GLY A 9 18.14 2.02 2.59
C GLY A 9 18.53 3.47 2.28
N SER A 10 18.66 3.84 1.01
CA SER A 10 18.88 5.25 0.63
C SER A 10 17.69 6.11 1.05
N VAL A 11 17.98 7.20 1.76
CA VAL A 11 17.01 8.25 2.11
C VAL A 11 17.26 9.43 1.16
N TYR A 12 16.25 9.79 0.40
CA TYR A 12 16.30 10.94 -0.51
C TYR A 12 15.69 12.16 0.17
N THR A 13 16.32 13.32 0.00
CA THR A 13 15.66 14.60 0.26
C THR A 13 14.47 14.78 -0.70
N LEU A 14 13.52 15.65 -0.35
CA LEU A 14 12.40 15.97 -1.25
C LEU A 14 12.88 16.48 -2.62
N ALA A 15 14.01 17.19 -2.68
CA ALA A 15 14.58 17.70 -3.93
C ALA A 15 15.18 16.58 -4.79
N GLU A 16 15.78 15.56 -4.18
CA GLU A 16 16.30 14.38 -4.88
C GLU A 16 15.16 13.49 -5.35
N ALA A 17 14.19 13.21 -4.48
CA ALA A 17 13.00 12.45 -4.86
C ALA A 17 12.27 13.11 -6.05
N ARG A 18 12.11 14.44 -6.05
CA ARG A 18 11.52 15.19 -7.18
C ARG A 18 12.32 15.09 -8.47
N ARG A 19 13.65 15.00 -8.40
CA ARG A 19 14.49 14.82 -9.59
C ARG A 19 14.26 13.44 -10.22
N HIS A 20 14.11 12.39 -9.40
CA HIS A 20 13.80 11.06 -9.90
C HIS A 20 12.40 10.96 -10.52
N LEU A 21 11.44 11.80 -10.12
CA LEU A 21 10.13 11.86 -10.80
C LEU A 21 10.23 12.27 -12.28
N ALA A 22 11.32 12.93 -12.70
CA ALA A 22 11.55 13.26 -14.10
C ALA A 22 11.92 12.04 -14.95
N GLU A 23 12.18 10.88 -14.33
CA GLU A 23 12.47 9.60 -15.02
C GLU A 23 11.20 8.85 -15.43
N ALA A 24 10.01 9.36 -15.08
CA ALA A 24 8.74 8.81 -15.54
C ALA A 24 8.69 8.67 -17.09
N PRO A 25 7.98 7.67 -17.62
CA PRO A 25 7.03 6.81 -16.91
C PRO A 25 7.68 5.61 -16.19
N PHE A 26 7.05 5.17 -15.10
CA PHE A 26 7.52 4.03 -14.30
C PHE A 26 6.73 2.76 -14.59
N ASP A 27 7.42 1.62 -14.66
CA ASP A 27 6.80 0.29 -14.80
C ASP A 27 6.12 -0.18 -13.50
N VAL A 28 6.63 0.26 -12.35
CA VAL A 28 6.10 -0.08 -11.03
C VAL A 28 6.12 1.14 -10.13
N ILE A 29 4.99 1.41 -9.48
CA ILE A 29 4.86 2.44 -8.44
C ILE A 29 4.38 1.75 -7.16
N THR A 30 4.95 2.10 -6.02
CA THR A 30 4.56 1.52 -4.72
C THR A 30 4.09 2.60 -3.77
N MET A 31 3.06 2.28 -2.99
CA MET A 31 2.54 3.10 -1.88
C MET A 31 2.38 2.16 -0.68
N ILE A 32 3.37 2.17 0.22
CA ILE A 32 3.45 1.24 1.34
C ILE A 32 3.29 2.05 2.63
N ASP A 33 2.17 1.86 3.33
CA ASP A 33 1.81 2.61 4.55
C ASP A 33 1.82 4.13 4.31
N VAL A 34 1.23 4.55 3.18
CA VAL A 34 1.19 5.96 2.75
C VAL A 34 -0.23 6.46 2.60
N VAL A 35 -1.09 5.71 1.93
CA VAL A 35 -2.37 6.23 1.38
C VAL A 35 -3.34 6.70 2.47
N GLU A 36 -3.29 6.06 3.64
CA GLU A 36 -4.09 6.36 4.83
C GLU A 36 -3.72 7.68 5.50
N HIS A 37 -2.53 8.22 5.22
CA HIS A 37 -2.03 9.48 5.76
C HIS A 37 -2.25 10.67 4.82
N LEU A 38 -2.74 10.44 3.59
CA LEU A 38 -2.90 11.49 2.59
C LEU A 38 -4.27 12.14 2.69
N PRO A 39 -4.38 13.49 2.66
CA PRO A 39 -5.66 14.19 2.75
C PRO A 39 -6.56 14.00 1.52
N ASP A 40 -5.99 13.65 0.36
CA ASP A 40 -6.75 13.24 -0.84
C ASP A 40 -6.14 11.95 -1.42
N PRO A 41 -6.53 10.78 -0.90
CA PRO A 41 -6.04 9.48 -1.36
C PRO A 41 -6.30 9.24 -2.85
N ALA A 42 -7.48 9.65 -3.35
CA ALA A 42 -7.84 9.45 -4.75
C ALA A 42 -7.04 10.37 -5.67
N GLY A 43 -6.77 11.61 -5.26
CA GLY A 43 -5.89 12.53 -5.96
C GLY A 43 -4.46 12.03 -6.04
N ALA A 44 -3.93 11.49 -4.96
CA ALA A 44 -2.60 10.88 -4.94
C ALA A 44 -2.50 9.68 -5.89
N LEU A 45 -3.53 8.83 -5.93
CA LEU A 45 -3.60 7.72 -6.88
C LEU A 45 -3.69 8.18 -8.33
N ARG A 46 -4.47 9.23 -8.64
CA ARG A 46 -4.50 9.83 -9.99
C ARG A 46 -3.13 10.36 -10.39
N TRP A 47 -2.46 11.04 -9.45
CA TRP A 47 -1.12 11.56 -9.68
C TRP A 47 -0.11 10.42 -9.92
N ALA A 48 -0.13 9.37 -9.10
CA ALA A 48 0.69 8.17 -9.33
C ALA A 48 0.40 7.54 -10.70
N ALA A 49 -0.87 7.38 -11.07
CA ALA A 49 -1.26 6.85 -12.38
C ALA A 49 -0.77 7.72 -13.55
N SER A 50 -0.65 9.04 -13.38
CA SER A 50 -0.08 9.92 -14.41
C SER A 50 1.42 9.72 -14.65
N LEU A 51 2.12 9.11 -13.69
CA LEU A 51 3.55 8.80 -13.77
C LEU A 51 3.81 7.36 -14.24
N ALA A 52 2.76 6.55 -14.42
CA ALA A 52 2.87 5.14 -14.78
C ALA A 52 3.00 4.94 -16.29
N ALA A 53 3.81 3.97 -16.70
CA ALA A 53 3.88 3.51 -18.08
C ALA A 53 2.60 2.77 -18.47
N THR A 54 2.33 2.65 -19.76
CA THR A 54 1.24 1.78 -20.25
C THR A 54 1.50 0.35 -19.80
N GLY A 55 0.57 -0.24 -19.05
CA GLY A 55 0.71 -1.59 -18.49
C GLY A 55 1.48 -1.67 -17.17
N ALA A 56 1.85 -0.54 -16.58
CA ALA A 56 2.50 -0.49 -15.27
C ALA A 56 1.60 -1.01 -14.15
N THR A 57 2.23 -1.36 -13.03
CA THR A 57 1.53 -1.82 -11.82
C THR A 57 1.70 -0.82 -10.69
N ILE A 58 0.59 -0.45 -10.03
CA ILE A 58 0.63 0.28 -8.76
C ILE A 58 0.38 -0.73 -7.64
N VAL A 59 1.37 -0.90 -6.75
CA VAL A 59 1.28 -1.78 -5.58
C VAL A 59 0.96 -0.95 -4.36
N LEU A 60 -0.16 -1.25 -3.70
CA LEU A 60 -0.61 -0.54 -2.52
C LEU A 60 -0.67 -1.50 -1.32
N LEU A 61 -0.02 -1.11 -0.23
CA LEU A 61 -0.13 -1.75 1.08
C LEU A 61 -0.60 -0.71 2.10
N THR A 62 -1.67 -1.04 2.82
CA THR A 62 -2.25 -0.20 3.87
C THR A 62 -2.96 -1.10 4.88
N PRO A 63 -3.09 -0.68 6.16
CA PRO A 63 -3.85 -1.43 7.14
C PRO A 63 -5.31 -1.61 6.74
N ARG A 64 -5.83 -2.81 7.03
CA ARG A 64 -7.22 -3.17 6.78
C ARG A 64 -8.02 -3.03 8.06
N TYR A 65 -8.91 -2.06 8.07
CA TYR A 65 -9.89 -1.88 9.13
C TYR A 65 -11.16 -2.66 8.80
N GLY A 66 -11.66 -3.40 9.77
CA GLY A 66 -12.74 -4.36 9.59
C GLY A 66 -12.26 -5.77 9.25
N GLY A 67 -13.17 -6.73 9.38
CA GLY A 67 -12.88 -8.15 9.17
C GLY A 67 -12.36 -8.85 10.43
N ARG A 68 -12.03 -10.13 10.26
CA ARG A 68 -11.85 -11.06 11.38
C ARG A 68 -10.72 -10.68 12.33
N LEU A 69 -9.60 -10.18 11.80
CA LEU A 69 -8.44 -9.81 12.61
C LEU A 69 -8.75 -8.65 13.57
N LEU A 70 -9.40 -7.59 13.06
CA LEU A 70 -9.86 -6.48 13.91
C LEU A 70 -10.90 -6.97 14.94
N ALA A 71 -11.82 -7.85 14.54
CA ALA A 71 -12.82 -8.41 15.45
C ALA A 71 -12.20 -9.27 16.58
N GLU A 72 -11.12 -10.00 16.27
CA GLU A 72 -10.36 -10.82 17.20
C GLU A 72 -9.50 -9.95 18.14
N GLN A 73 -8.81 -8.94 17.61
CA GLN A 73 -7.84 -8.14 18.39
C GLN A 73 -8.48 -6.97 19.15
N LYS A 74 -9.60 -6.41 18.68
CA LYS A 74 -10.32 -5.28 19.30
C LYS A 74 -9.37 -4.15 19.72
N ALA A 75 -9.30 -3.84 21.03
CA ALA A 75 -8.43 -2.81 21.59
C ALA A 75 -6.93 -3.12 21.45
N GLY A 76 -6.55 -4.36 21.11
CA GLY A 76 -5.18 -4.76 20.80
C GLY A 76 -4.83 -4.67 19.31
N TYR A 77 -5.69 -4.09 18.46
CA TYR A 77 -5.36 -3.88 17.06
C TYR A 77 -4.36 -2.72 16.92
N VAL A 78 -3.10 -3.07 16.64
CA VAL A 78 -1.95 -2.16 16.70
C VAL A 78 -1.92 -1.06 15.64
N HIS A 79 -2.81 -1.10 14.65
CA HIS A 79 -2.86 -0.11 13.58
C HIS A 79 -3.85 1.02 13.85
N PHE A 80 -4.42 1.15 15.06
CA PHE A 80 -5.06 2.40 15.45
C PHE A 80 -3.98 3.42 15.82
N ASP A 81 -3.63 4.26 14.85
CA ASP A 81 -2.68 5.36 15.00
C ASP A 81 -3.42 6.70 14.81
N SER A 82 -3.04 7.72 15.57
CA SER A 82 -3.58 9.09 15.45
C SER A 82 -3.18 9.77 14.15
N ASP A 83 -2.10 9.33 13.52
CA ASP A 83 -1.59 9.92 12.28
C ASP A 83 -2.34 9.42 11.03
N HIS A 84 -3.22 8.43 11.18
CA HIS A 84 -4.04 7.91 10.09
C HIS A 84 -5.27 8.80 9.89
N MET A 85 -5.36 9.43 8.73
CA MET A 85 -6.54 10.19 8.34
C MET A 85 -7.69 9.27 7.91
N TYR A 86 -7.38 8.08 7.42
CA TYR A 86 -8.35 7.12 6.91
C TYR A 86 -8.16 5.72 7.50
N TYR A 87 -9.30 5.12 7.85
CA TYR A 87 -9.39 3.74 8.32
C TYR A 87 -10.08 2.88 7.26
N PHE A 88 -9.32 2.46 6.24
CA PHE A 88 -9.88 1.76 5.09
C PHE A 88 -10.39 0.35 5.41
N THR A 89 -11.65 0.11 5.10
CA THR A 89 -12.19 -1.23 4.82
C THR A 89 -11.82 -1.66 3.39
N GLU A 90 -11.98 -2.94 3.05
CA GLU A 90 -11.78 -3.38 1.67
C GLU A 90 -12.68 -2.64 0.68
N GLU A 91 -13.93 -2.45 1.06
CA GLU A 91 -14.93 -1.77 0.24
C GLU A 91 -14.56 -0.32 -0.02
N THR A 92 -14.21 0.42 1.04
CA THR A 92 -13.84 1.83 0.94
C THR A 92 -12.52 2.02 0.20
N LEU A 93 -11.54 1.13 0.39
CA LEU A 93 -10.29 1.13 -0.38
C LEU A 93 -10.56 0.92 -1.87
N ARG A 94 -11.40 -0.06 -2.24
CA ARG A 94 -11.78 -0.31 -3.63
C ARG A 94 -12.50 0.88 -4.26
N ALA A 95 -13.37 1.55 -3.50
CA ALA A 95 -14.05 2.76 -3.97
C ALA A 95 -13.07 3.91 -4.25
N VAL A 96 -12.06 4.09 -3.39
CA VAL A 96 -10.99 5.07 -3.60
C VAL A 96 -10.12 4.70 -4.80
N LEU A 97 -9.73 3.44 -4.94
CA LEU A 97 -8.96 2.94 -6.08
C LEU A 97 -9.69 3.17 -7.41
N ALA A 98 -10.99 2.87 -7.47
CA ALA A 98 -11.81 3.08 -8.66
C ALA A 98 -11.86 4.56 -9.09
N ARG A 99 -11.86 5.50 -8.14
CA ARG A 99 -11.84 6.96 -8.40
C ARG A 99 -10.43 7.50 -8.70
N GLY A 100 -9.40 6.76 -8.32
CA GLY A 100 -8.01 7.19 -8.35
C GLY A 100 -7.21 6.63 -9.52
N ALA A 101 -7.17 5.31 -9.64
CA ALA A 101 -6.33 4.58 -10.58
C ALA A 101 -7.11 3.60 -11.49
N GLY A 102 -8.43 3.46 -11.31
CA GLY A 102 -9.27 2.58 -12.11
C GLY A 102 -9.45 1.19 -11.49
N GLN A 103 -9.52 0.15 -12.33
CA GLN A 103 -9.79 -1.21 -11.87
C GLN A 103 -8.61 -1.79 -11.07
N SER A 104 -8.91 -2.40 -9.92
CA SER A 104 -7.90 -2.97 -9.01
C SER A 104 -8.18 -4.43 -8.68
N THR A 105 -7.16 -5.28 -8.71
CA THR A 105 -7.18 -6.60 -8.08
C THR A 105 -6.68 -6.46 -6.64
N ALA A 106 -7.37 -7.07 -5.67
CA ALA A 106 -6.93 -7.05 -4.27
C ALA A 106 -6.57 -8.47 -3.83
N SER A 107 -5.46 -8.61 -3.11
CA SER A 107 -5.12 -9.83 -2.37
C SER A 107 -5.04 -9.48 -0.88
N ASN A 108 -5.57 -10.34 -0.02
CA ASN A 108 -5.51 -10.17 1.43
C ASN A 108 -4.54 -11.19 2.01
N SER A 109 -3.46 -10.73 2.66
CA SER A 109 -2.52 -11.56 3.40
C SER A 109 -2.89 -11.57 4.88
N SER A 110 -3.98 -12.26 5.24
CA SER A 110 -4.12 -12.69 6.64
C SER A 110 -3.03 -13.73 6.95
N PRO A 111 -2.38 -13.73 8.13
CA PRO A 111 -1.47 -14.80 8.50
C PRO A 111 -2.21 -16.13 8.36
N ARG A 112 -1.81 -16.99 7.42
CA ARG A 112 -2.37 -18.33 7.33
C ARG A 112 -2.01 -19.02 8.64
N ARG A 113 -3.02 -19.30 9.47
CA ARG A 113 -2.82 -20.13 10.66
C ARG A 113 -2.23 -21.44 10.16
N ARG A 114 -0.97 -21.75 10.52
CA ARG A 114 -0.50 -23.13 10.40
C ARG A 114 -1.48 -23.94 11.27
N SER A 115 -2.17 -24.91 10.67
CA SER A 115 -2.93 -25.88 11.46
C SER A 115 -1.94 -26.51 12.46
N PRO A 116 -2.32 -26.71 13.74
CA PRO A 116 -1.52 -27.55 14.61
C PRO A 116 -1.42 -28.90 13.90
N ARG A 117 -0.20 -29.34 13.57
CA ARG A 117 -0.01 -30.75 13.24
C ARG A 117 -0.45 -31.51 14.49
N SER A 118 -1.45 -32.38 14.36
CA SER A 118 -1.76 -33.33 15.41
C SER A 118 -0.48 -34.03 15.84
N PRO A 119 -0.22 -34.20 17.15
CA PRO A 119 0.91 -35.01 17.58
C PRO A 119 0.75 -36.39 16.96
N ARG A 120 1.79 -36.87 16.28
CA ARG A 120 1.88 -38.29 15.95
C ARG A 120 1.94 -39.00 17.31
N VAL A 121 0.96 -39.85 17.54
CA VAL A 121 1.00 -40.80 18.65
C VAL A 121 1.85 -41.95 18.12
N ASP A 122 3.00 -42.15 18.74
CA ASP A 122 3.91 -43.27 18.46
C ASP A 122 3.33 -44.60 18.98
#